data_AF-A0A081B9P3-F1
#
_entry.id   AF-A0A081B9P3-F1
#
_cell.length_a   1.000
_cell.length_b   1.000
_cell.length_c   1.000
_cell.angle_alpha   90.00
_cell.angle_beta   90.00
_cell.angle_gamma   90.00
#
_symmetry.space_group_name_H-M   'P 1'
#
loop_
_entity.id
_entity.type
_entity.pdbx_description
1 polymer ?
#
loop_
_entity_poly.entity_id
_entity_poly.type
_entity_poly.pdbx_seq_one_letter_code
_entity_poly.pdbx_strand_id
1 'polypeptide(L)'
;MFKAFIAAALSAGLLTACASEADKRAEAARIEAEDDRNCQELGFEPGTEAYGNCRLKLREIRAKERAKQNSSPTFGVGIGVGTSF
;
A
#
# COMPACT_ATOMS: atom_id res chain seq x y z
N MET A 1 14.72 -34.57 -19.70
CA MET A 1 14.61 -34.43 -18.23
C MET A 1 14.37 -32.98 -17.77
N PHE A 2 14.84 -31.94 -18.47
CA PHE A 2 14.54 -30.52 -18.17
C PHE A 2 13.06 -30.11 -18.25
N LYS A 3 12.26 -30.75 -19.12
CA LYS A 3 10.82 -30.46 -19.29
C LYS A 3 9.97 -30.78 -18.05
N ALA A 4 10.38 -31.73 -17.21
CA ALA A 4 9.64 -32.11 -16.00
C ALA A 4 9.86 -31.11 -14.85
N PHE A 5 11.02 -30.47 -14.79
CA PHE A 5 11.32 -29.46 -13.77
C PHE A 5 10.54 -28.16 -13.97
N ILE A 6 10.25 -27.78 -15.21
CA ILE A 6 9.44 -26.58 -15.50
C ILE A 6 7.97 -26.78 -15.11
N ALA A 7 7.44 -28.00 -15.26
CA ALA A 7 6.04 -28.31 -14.91
C ALA A 7 5.78 -28.29 -13.39
N ALA A 8 6.76 -28.65 -12.57
CA ALA A 8 6.63 -28.64 -11.11
C ALA A 8 6.73 -27.24 -10.49
N ALA A 9 7.43 -26.30 -11.14
CA ALA A 9 7.58 -24.93 -10.62
C ALA A 9 6.30 -24.09 -10.79
N LEU A 10 5.49 -24.36 -11.81
CA LEU A 10 4.24 -23.63 -12.09
C LEU A 10 3.12 -23.94 -11.09
N SER A 11 3.14 -25.12 -10.45
CA SER A 11 2.09 -25.57 -9.54
C SER A 11 2.28 -25.11 -8.09
N ALA A 12 3.51 -24.74 -7.69
CA ALA A 12 3.82 -24.27 -6.34
C ALA A 12 3.55 -22.78 -6.10
N GLY A 13 3.31 -21.97 -7.15
CA GLY A 13 3.13 -20.52 -7.05
C GLY A 13 1.71 -20.05 -6.68
N LEU A 14 0.71 -20.93 -6.64
CA LEU A 14 -0.68 -20.52 -6.39
C LEU A 14 -1.02 -20.28 -4.91
N LEU A 15 -0.28 -20.88 -3.98
CA LEU A 15 -0.56 -20.76 -2.54
C LEU A 15 -0.07 -19.42 -1.96
N THR A 16 1.00 -18.83 -2.50
CA THR A 16 1.53 -17.53 -2.05
C THR A 16 0.68 -16.33 -2.52
N ALA A 17 -0.13 -16.50 -3.57
CA ALA A 17 -1.02 -15.44 -4.05
C ALA A 17 -2.18 -15.16 -3.08
N CYS A 18 -2.77 -16.19 -2.46
CA CYS A 18 -3.91 -16.02 -1.56
C CYS A 18 -3.56 -15.37 -0.21
N ALA A 19 -2.37 -15.62 0.34
CA ALA A 19 -1.93 -14.97 1.57
C ALA A 19 -1.88 -13.44 1.38
N SER A 20 -1.33 -12.97 0.26
CA SER A 20 -1.20 -11.54 -0.02
C SER A 20 -2.53 -10.80 -0.20
N GLU A 21 -3.56 -11.48 -0.73
CA GLU A 21 -4.86 -10.85 -0.96
C GLU A 21 -5.71 -10.81 0.32
N ALA A 22 -5.60 -11.82 1.18
CA ALA A 22 -6.21 -11.82 2.50
C ALA A 22 -5.64 -10.68 3.36
N ASP A 23 -4.31 -10.52 3.37
CA ASP A 23 -3.63 -9.46 4.13
C ASP A 23 -4.01 -8.06 3.64
N LYS A 24 -4.06 -7.85 2.31
CA LYS A 24 -4.51 -6.57 1.71
C LYS A 24 -5.95 -6.23 2.08
N ARG A 25 -6.85 -7.21 2.08
CA ARG A 25 -8.25 -7.00 2.46
C ARG A 25 -8.39 -6.70 3.95
N ALA A 26 -7.64 -7.41 4.80
CA ALA A 26 -7.61 -7.14 6.23
C ALA A 26 -7.12 -5.71 6.52
N GLU A 27 -6.05 -5.27 5.85
CA GLU A 27 -5.55 -3.91 5.99
C GLU A 27 -6.53 -2.86 5.45
N ALA A 28 -7.16 -3.12 4.29
CA ALA A 28 -8.17 -2.24 3.74
C ALA A 28 -9.37 -2.07 4.70
N ALA A 29 -9.81 -3.16 5.35
CA ALA A 29 -10.88 -3.12 6.35
C ALA A 29 -10.48 -2.31 7.60
N ARG A 30 -9.23 -2.44 8.06
CA ARG A 30 -8.71 -1.65 9.18
C ARG A 30 -8.68 -0.16 8.86
N ILE A 31 -8.19 0.18 7.67
CA ILE A 31 -8.16 1.56 7.18
C ILE A 31 -9.58 2.13 7.04
N GLU A 32 -10.52 1.35 6.54
CA GLU A 32 -11.91 1.77 6.40
C GLU A 32 -12.57 2.06 7.75
N ALA A 33 -12.37 1.18 8.75
CA ALA A 33 -12.86 1.40 10.10
C ALA A 33 -12.24 2.64 10.77
N GLU A 34 -10.97 2.91 10.51
CA GLU A 34 -10.29 4.11 11.00
C GLU A 34 -10.81 5.39 10.34
N ASP A 35 -10.97 5.38 9.01
CA ASP A 35 -11.52 6.53 8.28
C ASP A 35 -12.96 6.82 8.72
N ASP A 36 -13.77 5.78 8.99
CA ASP A 36 -15.12 5.91 9.54
C ASP A 36 -15.12 6.58 10.92
N ARG A 37 -14.32 6.03 11.86
CA ARG A 37 -14.19 6.59 13.21
C ARG A 37 -13.74 8.06 13.16
N ASN A 38 -12.69 8.36 12.40
CA ASN A 38 -12.15 9.71 12.29
C ASN A 38 -13.20 10.69 11.73
N CYS A 39 -13.99 10.29 10.73
CA CYS A 39 -15.02 11.15 10.18
C CYS A 39 -16.19 11.35 11.17
N GLN A 40 -16.58 10.33 11.92
CA GLN A 40 -17.60 10.45 12.96
C GLN A 40 -17.15 11.34 14.13
N GLU A 41 -15.89 11.22 14.57
CA GLU A 41 -15.31 12.08 15.62
C GLU A 41 -15.26 13.56 15.22
N LEU A 42 -15.12 13.84 13.92
CA LEU A 42 -15.21 15.20 13.37
C LEU A 42 -16.65 15.71 13.22
N GLY A 43 -17.66 14.89 13.56
CA GLY A 43 -19.08 15.23 13.50
C GLY A 43 -19.71 15.04 12.12
N PHE A 44 -19.06 14.32 11.19
CA PHE A 44 -19.65 13.99 9.91
C PHE A 44 -20.56 12.76 10.01
N GLU A 45 -21.81 12.90 9.56
CA GLU A 45 -22.79 11.82 9.62
C GLU A 45 -22.66 10.84 8.44
N PRO A 46 -22.65 9.52 8.68
CA PRO A 46 -22.64 8.51 7.63
C PRO A 46 -23.78 8.71 6.62
N GLY A 47 -23.49 8.49 5.33
CA GLY A 47 -24.46 8.64 4.25
C GLY A 47 -24.65 10.07 3.74
N THR A 48 -23.97 11.06 4.34
CA THR A 48 -23.95 12.44 3.83
C THR A 48 -22.80 12.67 2.84
N GLU A 49 -22.96 13.69 1.99
CA GLU A 49 -21.88 14.13 1.10
C GLU A 49 -20.64 14.59 1.89
N ALA A 50 -20.85 15.26 3.03
CA ALA A 50 -19.77 15.73 3.88
C ALA A 50 -18.93 14.57 4.45
N TYR A 51 -19.57 13.48 4.87
CA TYR A 51 -18.89 12.25 5.30
C TYR A 51 -18.14 11.59 4.14
N GLY A 52 -18.75 11.53 2.95
CA GLY A 52 -18.08 11.05 1.74
C GLY A 52 -16.81 11.85 1.41
N ASN A 53 -16.89 13.18 1.52
CA ASN A 53 -15.76 14.08 1.30
C ASN A 53 -14.67 13.93 2.36
N CYS A 54 -15.04 13.75 3.64
CA CYS A 54 -14.09 13.47 4.71
C CYS A 54 -13.25 12.22 4.39
N ARG A 55 -13.91 11.10 4.05
CA ARG A 55 -13.23 9.86 3.68
C ARG A 55 -12.37 10.01 2.41
N LEU A 56 -12.85 10.76 1.41
CA LEU A 56 -12.08 11.06 0.20
C LEU A 56 -10.79 11.83 0.50
N LYS A 57 -10.86 12.86 1.35
CA LYS A 57 -9.70 13.65 1.79
C LYS A 57 -8.68 12.80 2.54
N LEU A 58 -9.13 11.91 3.45
CA LEU A 58 -8.25 11.00 4.16
C LEU A 58 -7.50 10.05 3.20
N ARG A 59 -8.21 9.52 2.18
CA ARG A 59 -7.56 8.72 1.12
C ARG A 59 -6.53 9.51 0.33
N GLU A 60 -6.83 10.76 -0.02
CA GLU A 60 -5.91 11.64 -0.74
C GLU A 60 -4.64 11.95 0.07
N ILE A 61 -4.79 12.27 1.36
CA ILE A 61 -3.66 12.49 2.28
C ILE A 61 -2.77 11.25 2.31
N ARG A 62 -3.36 10.06 2.44
CA ARG A 62 -2.62 8.80 2.45
C ARG A 62 -1.86 8.54 1.13
N ALA A 63 -2.47 8.88 -0.01
CA ALA A 63 -1.80 8.79 -1.31
C ALA A 63 -0.61 9.76 -1.41
N LYS A 64 -0.79 10.99 -0.92
CA LYS A 64 0.27 12.02 -0.85
C LYS A 64 1.41 11.60 0.06
N GLU A 65 1.13 11.07 1.24
CA GLU A 65 2.16 10.60 2.18
C GLU A 65 2.96 9.43 1.61
N ARG A 66 2.31 8.47 0.93
CA ARG A 66 3.02 7.41 0.20
C ARG A 66 3.92 7.97 -0.90
N ALA A 67 3.43 8.96 -1.65
CA ALA A 67 4.23 9.61 -2.69
C ALA A 67 5.45 10.34 -2.10
N LYS A 68 5.29 11.01 -0.95
CA LYS A 68 6.40 11.66 -0.22
C LYS A 68 7.41 10.63 0.29
N GLN A 69 6.96 9.54 0.90
CA GLN A 69 7.84 8.46 1.37
C GLN A 69 8.67 7.85 0.24
N ASN A 70 8.07 7.66 -0.94
CA ASN A 70 8.80 7.21 -2.14
C ASN A 70 9.76 8.26 -2.72
N SER A 71 9.61 9.53 -2.34
CA SER A 71 10.44 10.63 -2.81
C SER A 71 11.59 11.01 -1.87
N SER A 72 11.72 10.37 -0.70
CA SER A 72 12.82 10.60 0.23
C SER A 72 14.09 9.83 -0.21
N PRO A 73 15.15 10.47 -0.74
CA PRO A 73 16.39 9.80 -1.03
C PRO A 73 17.31 9.96 0.18
N THR A 74 17.32 9.02 1.10
CA THR A 74 18.41 8.95 2.07
C THR A 74 18.62 7.52 2.48
N PHE A 75 19.64 6.88 1.92
CA PHE A 75 20.78 6.37 2.68
C PHE A 75 21.99 6.30 1.75
N GLY A 76 22.94 7.23 1.95
CA GLY A 76 24.26 7.13 1.38
C GLY A 76 25.08 6.10 2.12
N VAL A 77 25.59 5.10 1.40
CA VAL A 77 26.91 4.49 1.60
C VAL A 77 27.35 3.93 0.24
N GLY A 78 28.44 4.44 -0.32
CA GLY A 78 28.96 3.99 -1.62
C GLY A 78 30.07 4.88 -2.16
N ILE A 79 31.28 4.68 -1.62
CA ILE A 79 32.55 5.25 -2.09
C ILE A 79 32.66 5.16 -3.62
N GLY A 80 33.01 6.27 -4.29
CA GLY A 80 33.26 6.26 -5.73
C GLY A 80 33.82 7.58 -6.26
N VAL A 81 35.08 7.84 -5.95
CA VAL A 81 36.04 8.78 -6.59
C VAL A 81 35.49 9.69 -7.70
N GLY A 82 35.51 10.99 -7.44
CA GLY A 82 35.31 12.02 -8.44
C GLY A 82 36.49 12.11 -9.40
N THR A 83 36.19 12.04 -10.70
CA THR A 83 37.00 12.66 -11.74
C THR A 83 36.09 13.57 -12.53
N SER A 84 36.23 14.87 -12.29
CA SER A 84 35.66 15.94 -13.10
C SER A 84 36.32 15.92 -14.48
N PHE A 85 35.50 15.94 -15.54
CA PHE A 85 35.92 16.32 -16.88
C PHE A 85 35.98 17.84 -17.02
#